data_AF-A0A1G5SV34-F1
#
_entry.id   AF-A0A1G5SV34-F1
#
_cell.length_a   1.000
_cell.length_b   1.000
_cell.length_c   1.000
_cell.angle_alpha   90.00
_cell.angle_beta   90.00
_cell.angle_gamma   90.00
#
_symmetry.space_group_name_H-M   'P 1'
#
loop_
_entity.id
_entity.type
_entity.pdbx_description
1 polymer ?
#
loop_
_entity_poly.entity_id
_entity_poly.type
_entity_poly.pdbx_seq_one_letter_code
_entity_poly.pdbx_strand_id
1 'polypeptide(L)'
;MATKKIVAGATLHVPHKDFKPYDFDTMGNRSGGNYKIVEFAPGDVLDLDADEADALIALGRATLFEEKKAPEVQALAGDGKAK
;
A
#
# COMPACT_ATOMS: atom_id res chain seq x y z
N MET A 1 -4.73 -0.55 -18.67
CA MET A 1 -4.03 -1.60 -17.91
C MET A 1 -5.05 -2.17 -16.94
N ALA A 2 -5.18 -3.49 -16.84
CA ALA A 2 -6.09 -4.09 -15.86
C ALA A 2 -5.45 -3.99 -14.48
N THR A 3 -6.19 -3.53 -13.47
CA THR A 3 -5.72 -3.50 -12.09
C THR A 3 -6.12 -4.79 -11.36
N LYS A 4 -5.30 -5.20 -10.39
CA LYS A 4 -5.50 -6.37 -9.53
C LYS A 4 -5.48 -5.93 -8.07
N LYS A 5 -6.41 -6.49 -7.30
CA LYS A 5 -6.44 -6.33 -5.85
C LYS A 5 -5.54 -7.37 -5.20
N ILE A 6 -4.66 -6.90 -4.31
CA ILE A 6 -3.74 -7.74 -3.53
C ILE A 6 -3.79 -7.34 -2.06
N VAL A 7 -3.42 -8.27 -1.19
CA VAL A 7 -3.18 -8.02 0.22
C VAL A 7 -1.68 -7.95 0.43
N ALA A 8 -1.20 -6.90 1.09
CA ALA A 8 0.21 -6.81 1.48
C ALA A 8 0.56 -7.90 2.50
N GLY A 9 1.57 -8.72 2.23
CA GLY A 9 2.12 -9.70 3.17
C GLY A 9 3.28 -9.13 4.01
N ALA A 10 3.85 -8.01 3.57
CA ALA A 10 4.90 -7.26 4.24
C ALA A 10 4.64 -5.75 4.09
N THR A 11 5.32 -4.90 4.85
CA THR A 11 5.20 -3.44 4.68
C THR A 11 5.65 -3.03 3.28
N LEU A 12 4.74 -2.46 2.49
CA LEU A 12 5.00 -1.98 1.13
C LEU A 12 5.18 -0.46 1.14
N HIS A 13 6.23 0.01 0.46
CA HIS A 13 6.49 1.42 0.24
C HIS A 13 6.17 1.74 -1.22
N VAL A 14 4.97 2.27 -1.47
CA VAL A 14 4.52 2.57 -2.83
C VAL A 14 4.61 4.08 -3.06
N PRO A 15 5.19 4.55 -4.18
CA PRO A 15 5.18 5.97 -4.52
C PRO A 15 3.75 6.50 -4.57
N HIS A 16 3.48 7.62 -3.89
CA HIS A 16 2.18 8.26 -4.04
C HIS A 16 2.01 8.73 -5.48
N LYS A 17 0.78 8.75 -5.99
CA LYS A 17 0.44 9.29 -7.32
C LYS A 17 0.89 10.74 -7.58
N ASP A 18 1.15 11.51 -6.51
CA ASP A 18 1.71 12.87 -6.59
C ASP A 18 3.26 12.88 -6.51
N PHE A 19 3.89 11.72 -6.59
CA PHE A 19 5.34 11.57 -6.59
C PHE A 19 5.93 12.36 -7.76
N LYS A 20 6.80 13.31 -7.43
CA LYS A 20 7.66 13.99 -8.38
C LYS A 20 9.09 13.91 -7.86
N PRO A 21 10.04 13.35 -8.65
CA PRO A 21 11.45 13.37 -8.28
C PRO A 21 11.89 14.78 -7.89
N TYR A 22 12.81 14.88 -6.91
CA TYR A 22 13.38 16.18 -6.59
C TYR A 22 14.12 16.72 -7.79
N ASP A 23 13.76 17.94 -8.14
CA ASP A 23 14.46 18.70 -9.15
C ASP A 23 15.40 19.67 -8.44
N PHE A 24 16.60 19.81 -8.99
CA PHE A 24 17.65 20.64 -8.42
C PHE A 24 18.07 21.67 -9.47
N ASP A 25 18.20 22.93 -9.06
CA ASP A 25 18.73 23.96 -9.94
C ASP A 25 20.22 23.75 -10.23
N THR A 26 20.78 24.58 -11.11
CA THR A 26 22.20 24.53 -11.48
C THR A 26 23.16 24.86 -10.32
N MET A 27 22.64 25.37 -9.20
CA MET A 27 23.39 25.62 -7.95
C MET A 27 23.22 24.50 -6.92
N GLY A 28 22.45 23.44 -7.23
CA GLY A 28 22.21 22.30 -6.36
C GLY A 28 21.12 22.53 -5.30
N ASN A 29 20.36 23.62 -5.38
CA ASN A 29 19.21 23.82 -4.48
C ASN A 29 17.99 23.07 -5.00
N ARG A 30 17.18 22.54 -4.10
CA ARG A 30 15.89 21.92 -4.46
C ARG A 30 14.97 22.98 -5.07
N SER A 31 14.76 22.91 -6.38
CA SER A 31 13.92 23.82 -7.18
C SER A 31 12.49 23.28 -7.34
N GLY A 32 12.29 21.99 -7.13
CA GLY A 32 10.98 21.35 -7.29
C GLY A 32 10.93 19.92 -6.80
N GLY A 33 9.79 19.27 -7.06
CA GLY A 33 9.56 17.87 -6.70
C GLY A 33 8.96 17.66 -5.32
N ASN A 34 8.30 16.53 -5.15
CA ASN A 34 7.69 16.08 -3.91
C ASN A 34 7.87 14.57 -3.78
N TYR A 35 8.72 14.17 -2.85
CA TYR A 35 8.91 12.77 -2.52
C TYR A 35 7.86 12.38 -1.48
N LYS A 36 6.81 11.68 -1.91
CA LYS A 36 5.78 11.15 -1.03
C LYS A 36 5.63 9.65 -1.28
N ILE A 37 5.94 8.87 -0.26
CA ILE A 37 5.68 7.43 -0.21
C ILE A 37 4.40 7.21 0.60
N VAL A 38 3.58 6.24 0.18
CA VAL A 38 2.56 5.64 1.03
C VAL A 38 3.07 4.31 1.54
N GLU A 39 3.00 4.14 2.85
CA GLU A 39 3.27 2.88 3.51
C GLU A 39 1.97 2.11 3.65
N PHE A 40 1.98 0.85 3.22
CA PHE A 40 0.89 -0.09 3.42
C PHE A 40 1.38 -1.17 4.37
N ALA A 41 0.64 -1.39 5.44
CA ALA A 41 0.95 -2.40 6.43
C ALA A 41 0.60 -3.80 5.90
N PRO A 42 1.23 -4.86 6.44
CA PRO A 42 0.78 -6.22 6.19
C PRO A 42 -0.71 -6.37 6.54
N GLY A 43 -1.51 -6.93 5.64
CA GLY A 43 -2.96 -7.06 5.76
C GLY A 43 -3.75 -5.97 5.02
N ASP A 44 -3.12 -4.86 4.62
CA ASP A 44 -3.79 -3.83 3.83
C ASP A 44 -4.11 -4.34 2.42
N VAL A 45 -5.25 -3.91 1.90
CA VAL A 45 -5.70 -4.23 0.53
C VAL A 45 -5.31 -3.08 -0.39
N LEU A 46 -4.56 -3.40 -1.45
CA LEU A 46 -4.12 -2.46 -2.47
C LEU A 46 -4.73 -2.83 -3.83
N ASP A 47 -5.02 -1.81 -4.63
CA ASP A 47 -5.41 -1.95 -6.05
C ASP A 47 -4.26 -1.41 -6.89
N LEU A 48 -3.51 -2.30 -7.54
CA LEU A 48 -2.30 -2.00 -8.32
C LEU A 48 -2.46 -2.52 -9.75
N ASP A 49 -1.60 -2.07 -10.66
CA ASP A 49 -1.56 -2.64 -12.01
C ASP A 49 -1.24 -4.15 -11.94
N ALA A 50 -1.81 -4.94 -12.86
CA ALA A 50 -1.67 -6.39 -12.84
C ALA A 50 -0.21 -6.86 -12.83
N ASP A 51 0.67 -6.18 -13.59
CA ASP A 51 2.10 -6.51 -13.67
C ASP A 51 2.82 -6.24 -12.34
N GLU A 52 2.50 -5.11 -11.68
CA GLU A 52 3.07 -4.77 -10.36
C GLU A 52 2.56 -5.71 -9.28
N ALA A 53 1.26 -6.02 -9.31
CA ALA A 53 0.64 -6.98 -8.40
C ALA A 53 1.27 -8.37 -8.53
N ASP A 54 1.45 -8.87 -9.76
CA ASP A 54 2.09 -10.16 -10.02
C ASP A 54 3.55 -10.17 -9.59
N ALA A 55 4.30 -9.07 -9.77
CA ALA A 55 5.66 -8.94 -9.28
C ALA A 55 5.73 -9.01 -7.75
N LEU A 56 4.81 -8.34 -7.03
CA LEU A 56 4.76 -8.37 -5.57
C LEU A 56 4.37 -9.76 -5.02
N ILE A 57 3.48 -10.47 -5.72
CA ILE A 57 3.10 -11.84 -5.39
C ILE A 57 4.26 -12.80 -5.64
N ALA A 58 4.96 -12.67 -6.78
CA ALA A 58 6.11 -13.50 -7.11
C ALA A 58 7.28 -13.31 -6.12
N LEU A 59 7.42 -12.10 -5.56
CA LEU A 59 8.39 -11.80 -4.50
C LEU A 59 7.94 -12.28 -3.10
N GLY A 60 6.73 -12.85 -2.97
CA GLY A 60 6.17 -13.29 -1.69
C GLY A 60 5.85 -12.12 -0.73
N ARG A 61 5.75 -10.90 -1.24
CA ARG A 61 5.46 -9.68 -0.44
C ARG A 61 3.99 -9.31 -0.43
N ALA A 62 3.18 -9.94 -1.28
CA ALA A 62 1.75 -9.77 -1.34
C ALA A 62 1.07 -11.08 -1.74
N THR A 63 -0.24 -11.17 -1.50
CA THR A 63 -1.07 -12.29 -1.94
C THR A 63 -2.26 -11.77 -2.72
N LEU A 64 -2.74 -12.54 -3.69
CA LEU A 64 -3.92 -12.17 -4.47
C LEU A 64 -5.12 -12.03 -3.52
N PHE A 65 -5.89 -10.95 -3.65
CA PHE A 65 -7.10 -10.77 -2.86
C PHE A 65 -8.17 -11.73 -3.41
N GLU A 66 -8.22 -12.94 -2.87
CA GLU A 66 -9.37 -13.82 -3.09
C GLU A 66 -10.51 -13.32 -2.21
N GLU A 67 -11.58 -12.82 -2.83
CA GLU A 67 -12.81 -12.43 -2.14
C GLU A 67 -13.49 -13.69 -1.59
N LYS A 68 -12.97 -14.19 -0.47
CA LYS A 68 -13.68 -15.17 0.35
C LYS A 68 -14.82 -14.42 1.01
N LYS A 69 -16.01 -14.59 0.45
CA LYS A 69 -17.30 -14.20 1.03
C LYS A 69 -17.35 -14.46 2.56
N ALA A 70 -17.35 -13.37 3.33
CA ALA A 70 -17.84 -13.17 4.72
C ALA A 70 -17.10 -13.87 5.91
N PRO A 71 -17.09 -13.29 7.14
CA PRO A 71 -18.07 -12.35 7.69
C PRO A 71 -17.50 -11.01 8.18
N GLU A 72 -18.43 -10.07 8.37
CA GLU A 72 -18.25 -8.84 9.16
C GLU A 72 -17.44 -9.14 10.42
N VAL A 73 -16.24 -8.54 10.51
CA VAL A 73 -15.55 -8.45 11.79
C VAL A 73 -16.44 -7.60 12.67
N GLN A 74 -17.05 -8.32 13.60
CA GLN A 74 -17.89 -7.85 14.69
C GLN A 74 -17.28 -6.58 15.31
N ALA A 75 -18.20 -5.66 15.63
CA ALA A 75 -17.94 -4.48 16.44
C ALA A 75 -16.92 -4.76 17.55
N LEU A 76 -16.06 -3.78 17.82
CA LEU A 76 -15.38 -3.67 19.12
C LEU A 76 -16.44 -3.64 20.24
N ALA A 77 -16.76 -4.82 20.75
CA ALA A 77 -17.41 -5.06 22.03
C ALA A 77 -16.67 -6.26 22.62
N GLY A 78 -15.91 -6.15 23.69
CA GLY A 78 -15.52 -5.01 24.51
C GLY A 78 -14.53 -5.52 25.56
N ASP A 79 -14.05 -4.64 26.42
CA ASP A 79 -13.63 -4.98 27.79
C ASP A 79 -13.44 -3.61 28.48
N GLY A 80 -14.25 -3.23 29.46
CA GLY A 80 -14.33 -3.93 30.73
C GLY A 80 -13.63 -3.06 31.77
N LYS A 81 -14.17 -1.86 32.06
CA LYS A 81 -13.71 -1.04 33.18
C LYS A 81 -14.27 -1.64 34.48
N ALA A 82 -13.58 -2.65 34.99
CA ALA A 82 -13.80 -3.21 36.32
C ALA A 82 -12.81 -2.57 37.31
N LYS A 83 -13.32 -1.64 38.13
CA LYS A 83 -13.03 -1.39 39.56
C LYS A 83 -13.37 0.04 39.94
#